data_AF-A0A263BT54-F1
#
_entry.id   AF-A0A263BT54-F1
#
_cell.length_a   1.000
_cell.length_b   1.000
_cell.length_c   1.000
_cell.angle_alpha   90.00
_cell.angle_beta   90.00
_cell.angle_gamma   90.00
#
_symmetry.space_group_name_H-M   'P 1'
#
loop_
_entity.id
_entity.type
_entity.pdbx_description
1 polymer ?
#
loop_
_entity_poly.entity_id
_entity_poly.type
_entity_poly.pdbx_seq_one_letter_code
_entity_poly.pdbx_strand_id
1 'polypeptide(L)'
;MKRKMEFINISEAVLNEDFIVISKVAMTDDSDFLAYEEGMDLSNVVDVTLTMFREGEVDHVIDVGQEIDIHLAVTLGFGVIKSLATGEMYLYQVNTTSDDPLGDEALRIAMYYQIMYPDSDDRKLDYILESNDGPFYLFLLLCGFDDYPIRRLREIFAAKKGKENNVIQLTTKSDR
;
A
#
# COMPACT_ATOMS: atom_id res chain seq x y z
N MET A 1 -20.43 0.73 0.17
CA MET A 1 -20.26 -0.70 -0.16
C MET A 1 -18.78 -1.02 0.04
N LYS A 2 -18.38 -1.81 1.05
CA LYS A 2 -16.96 -2.17 1.24
C LYS A 2 -16.55 -3.10 0.09
N ARG A 3 -15.78 -2.62 -0.88
CA ARG A 3 -15.13 -3.53 -1.84
C ARG A 3 -14.01 -4.25 -1.11
N LYS A 4 -13.95 -5.56 -1.34
CA LYS A 4 -12.94 -6.45 -0.78
C LYS A 4 -11.69 -6.29 -1.64
N MET A 5 -10.53 -6.24 -0.98
CA MET A 5 -9.25 -6.34 -1.65
C MET A 5 -9.10 -7.73 -2.26
N GLU A 6 -8.59 -7.79 -3.48
CA GLU A 6 -8.47 -9.01 -4.26
C GLU A 6 -7.05 -9.16 -4.82
N PHE A 7 -6.49 -10.36 -4.65
CA PHE A 7 -5.24 -10.77 -5.28
C PHE A 7 -5.59 -11.38 -6.64
N ILE A 8 -5.03 -10.84 -7.71
CA ILE A 8 -5.28 -11.27 -9.08
C ILE A 8 -4.00 -11.88 -9.61
N ASN A 9 -4.02 -13.17 -9.93
CA ASN A 9 -2.86 -13.82 -10.52
C ASN A 9 -2.72 -13.43 -12.00
N ILE A 10 -1.54 -12.95 -12.40
CA ILE A 10 -1.27 -12.49 -13.76
C ILE A 10 0.01 -13.17 -14.24
N SER A 11 -0.03 -13.79 -15.42
CA SER A 11 1.20 -14.32 -16.01
C SER A 11 2.07 -13.20 -16.57
N GLU A 12 3.38 -13.41 -16.60
CA GLU A 12 4.33 -12.45 -17.15
C GLU A 12 3.99 -12.01 -18.59
N ALA A 13 3.53 -12.93 -19.44
CA ALA A 13 3.10 -12.60 -20.80
C ALA A 13 1.93 -11.59 -20.82
N VAL A 14 0.93 -11.78 -19.96
CA VAL A 14 -0.23 -10.87 -19.84
C VAL A 14 0.22 -9.53 -19.27
N LEU A 15 1.14 -9.53 -18.30
CA LEU A 15 1.69 -8.32 -17.71
C LEU A 15 2.36 -7.43 -18.79
N ASN A 16 3.14 -8.03 -19.69
CA ASN A 16 3.90 -7.29 -20.71
C ASN A 16 3.04 -6.80 -21.88
N GLU A 17 1.98 -7.52 -22.24
CA GLU A 17 1.13 -7.19 -23.38
C GLU A 17 -0.05 -6.28 -23.02
N ASP A 18 -0.62 -6.45 -21.81
CA ASP A 18 -1.91 -5.84 -21.44
C ASP A 18 -1.78 -4.71 -20.40
N PHE A 19 -0.57 -4.41 -19.91
CA PHE A 19 -0.35 -3.40 -18.87
C PHE A 19 0.75 -2.40 -19.22
N ILE A 20 0.66 -1.22 -18.62
CA ILE A 20 1.72 -0.21 -18.59
C ILE A 20 2.13 0.10 -17.16
N VAL A 21 3.43 0.34 -16.95
CA VAL A 21 3.94 0.80 -15.65
C VAL A 21 3.64 2.28 -15.48
N ILE A 22 3.00 2.63 -14.36
CA ILE A 22 2.69 4.00 -13.97
C ILE A 22 3.73 4.51 -12.97
N SER A 23 4.13 3.66 -12.02
CA SER A 23 5.21 3.97 -11.08
C SER A 23 5.94 2.69 -10.67
N LYS A 24 7.22 2.85 -10.31
CA LYS A 24 8.06 1.79 -9.77
C LYS A 24 8.86 2.28 -8.58
N VAL A 25 9.19 1.36 -7.69
CA VAL A 25 10.23 1.54 -6.66
C VAL A 25 11.46 0.80 -7.17
N ALA A 26 12.65 1.41 -7.10
CA ALA A 26 13.90 0.74 -7.46
C ALA A 26 14.76 0.60 -6.19
N MET A 27 15.35 -0.57 -6.01
CA MET A 27 16.37 -0.84 -4.99
C MET A 27 17.69 -0.89 -5.73
N THR A 28 18.67 -0.12 -5.29
CA THR A 28 20.04 -0.28 -5.79
C THR A 28 20.69 -1.51 -5.16
N ASP A 29 21.79 -1.97 -5.76
CA ASP A 29 22.62 -3.04 -5.21
C ASP A 29 23.13 -2.74 -3.78
N ASP A 30 23.16 -1.47 -3.39
CA ASP A 30 23.52 -1.00 -2.06
C ASP A 30 22.34 -1.01 -1.06
N SER A 31 21.19 -1.58 -1.43
CA SER A 31 19.94 -1.58 -0.63
C SER A 31 19.36 -0.19 -0.36
N ASP A 32 19.83 0.83 -1.07
CA ASP A 32 19.25 2.17 -1.01
C ASP A 32 18.02 2.22 -1.92
N PHE A 33 16.88 2.54 -1.33
CA PHE A 33 15.67 2.82 -2.09
C PHE A 33 15.87 4.11 -2.89
N LEU A 34 15.82 4.01 -4.22
CA LEU A 34 15.75 5.20 -5.06
C LEU A 34 14.35 5.79 -4.91
N ALA A 35 14.29 6.97 -4.31
CA ALA A 35 13.08 7.77 -4.26
C ALA A 35 12.57 8.04 -5.68
N TYR A 36 11.25 8.02 -5.82
CA TYR A 36 10.49 8.48 -6.96
C TYR A 36 11.13 9.68 -7.68
N GLU A 37 11.39 9.56 -8.99
CA GLU A 37 11.61 10.73 -9.85
C GLU A 37 10.29 11.12 -10.52
N GLU A 38 9.66 12.16 -9.98
CA GLU A 38 8.53 12.84 -10.60
C GLU A 38 8.97 13.39 -11.97
N GLY A 39 8.46 12.81 -13.06
CA GLY A 39 8.85 13.19 -14.43
C GLY A 39 9.69 12.17 -15.20
N MET A 40 9.87 10.94 -14.69
CA MET A 40 10.40 9.84 -15.50
C MET A 40 9.53 9.66 -16.75
N ASP A 41 10.16 9.67 -17.94
CA ASP A 41 9.46 9.66 -19.22
C ASP A 41 8.71 8.34 -19.45
N LEU A 42 7.42 8.33 -19.10
CA LEU A 42 6.50 7.21 -19.31
C LEU A 42 6.15 6.97 -20.79
N SER A 43 6.59 7.85 -21.71
CA SER A 43 6.38 7.68 -23.16
C SER A 43 7.46 6.83 -23.83
N ASN A 44 8.62 6.72 -23.19
CA ASN A 44 9.51 5.59 -23.45
C ASN A 44 8.86 4.39 -22.78
N VAL A 45 8.40 3.43 -23.60
CA VAL A 45 7.84 2.15 -23.16
C VAL A 45 8.86 1.51 -22.22
N VAL A 46 8.72 1.74 -20.92
CA VAL A 46 9.43 0.98 -19.92
C VAL A 46 8.72 -0.36 -19.94
N ASP A 47 9.33 -1.28 -20.68
CA ASP A 47 8.96 -2.69 -20.68
C ASP A 47 8.80 -3.12 -19.23
N VAL A 48 7.66 -3.75 -18.90
CA VAL A 48 7.36 -4.14 -17.53
C VAL A 48 8.49 -5.07 -17.01
N THR A 49 9.11 -5.85 -17.89
CA THR A 49 10.31 -6.67 -17.61
C THR A 49 11.57 -5.90 -17.21
N LEU A 50 11.69 -4.61 -17.54
CA LEU A 50 12.79 -3.73 -17.13
C LEU A 50 12.55 -3.05 -15.77
N THR A 51 11.38 -3.29 -15.18
CA THR A 51 11.13 -2.99 -13.77
C THR A 51 11.39 -4.24 -12.94
N MET A 52 11.57 -4.15 -11.62
CA MET A 52 12.02 -5.27 -10.77
C MET A 52 10.98 -6.41 -10.60
N PHE A 53 10.18 -6.68 -11.63
CA PHE A 53 9.53 -7.97 -11.82
C PHE A 53 10.58 -8.94 -12.34
N ARG A 54 10.90 -9.99 -11.59
CA ARG A 54 11.73 -11.07 -12.13
C ARG A 54 10.89 -11.91 -13.09
N GLU A 55 11.53 -12.36 -14.17
CA GLU A 55 10.97 -13.33 -15.11
C GLU A 55 10.46 -14.55 -14.32
N GLY A 56 9.15 -14.82 -14.42
CA GLY A 56 8.46 -15.87 -13.69
C GLY A 56 8.07 -15.62 -12.22
N GLU A 57 8.28 -14.43 -11.64
CA GLU A 57 7.97 -14.14 -10.22
C GLU A 57 6.75 -13.23 -9.97
N VAL A 58 6.10 -12.71 -11.02
CA VAL A 58 4.84 -11.97 -10.84
C VAL A 58 3.72 -12.97 -10.69
N ASP A 59 3.51 -13.44 -9.46
CA ASP A 59 2.43 -14.38 -9.18
C ASP A 59 1.07 -13.65 -9.07
N HIS A 60 1.05 -12.38 -8.62
CA HIS A 60 -0.19 -11.61 -8.42
C HIS A 60 -0.03 -10.08 -8.44
N VAL A 61 -1.14 -9.38 -8.70
CA VAL A 61 -1.35 -7.93 -8.47
C VAL A 61 -2.51 -7.70 -7.50
N ILE A 62 -2.63 -6.51 -6.93
CA ILE A 62 -3.61 -6.20 -5.89
C ILE A 62 -4.58 -5.13 -6.38
N ASP A 63 -5.87 -5.46 -6.44
CA ASP A 63 -6.95 -4.48 -6.62
C ASP A 63 -7.32 -3.87 -5.26
N VAL A 64 -7.12 -2.56 -5.15
CA VAL A 64 -7.40 -1.76 -3.95
C VAL A 64 -8.55 -0.76 -4.15
N GLY A 65 -9.26 -0.82 -5.28
CA GLY A 65 -10.41 0.03 -5.61
C GLY A 65 -10.14 1.08 -6.71
N GLN A 66 -11.12 1.97 -6.92
CA GLN A 66 -11.18 2.85 -8.10
C GLN A 66 -10.10 3.94 -8.17
N GLU A 67 -9.52 4.32 -7.03
CA GLU A 67 -8.49 5.36 -7.00
C GLU A 67 -7.25 4.82 -6.27
N ILE A 68 -6.11 4.91 -6.96
CA ILE A 68 -4.80 4.59 -6.40
C ILE A 68 -4.05 5.89 -6.13
N ASP A 69 -3.63 6.10 -4.88
CA ASP A 69 -2.69 7.14 -4.51
C ASP A 69 -1.27 6.62 -4.82
N ILE A 70 -0.74 7.07 -5.94
CA ILE A 70 0.58 6.65 -6.45
C ILE A 70 1.69 7.00 -5.48
N HIS A 71 1.62 8.18 -4.84
CA HIS A 71 2.66 8.63 -3.92
C HIS A 71 2.68 7.77 -2.66
N LEU A 72 1.51 7.48 -2.11
CA LEU A 72 1.37 6.56 -0.97
C LEU A 72 1.82 5.15 -1.32
N ALA A 73 1.43 4.62 -2.49
CA ALA A 73 1.84 3.31 -2.97
C ALA A 73 3.37 3.18 -3.01
N VAL A 74 4.04 4.16 -3.63
CA VAL A 74 5.50 4.20 -3.76
C VAL A 74 6.19 4.32 -2.42
N THR A 75 5.69 5.17 -1.51
CA THR A 75 6.23 5.32 -0.15
C THR A 75 6.19 3.99 0.62
N LEU A 76 5.15 3.17 0.38
CA LEU A 76 4.98 1.85 0.98
C LEU A 76 5.71 0.73 0.23
N GLY A 77 6.46 1.03 -0.84
CA GLY A 77 7.22 0.02 -1.57
C GLY A 77 6.44 -0.69 -2.67
N PHE A 78 5.28 -0.18 -3.07
CA PHE A 78 4.52 -0.71 -4.19
C PHE A 78 4.83 0.05 -5.47
N GLY A 79 4.86 -0.68 -6.58
CA GLY A 79 4.69 -0.07 -7.89
C GLY A 79 3.21 -0.05 -8.29
N VAL A 80 2.90 0.72 -9.33
CA VAL A 80 1.56 0.84 -9.89
C VAL A 80 1.60 0.51 -11.37
N ILE A 81 0.70 -0.37 -11.80
CA ILE A 81 0.45 -0.66 -13.22
C ILE A 81 -0.97 -0.29 -13.59
N LYS A 82 -1.22 -0.11 -14.88
CA LYS A 82 -2.55 0.17 -15.44
C LYS A 82 -2.86 -0.78 -16.58
N SER A 83 -4.03 -1.41 -16.53
CA SER A 83 -4.52 -2.22 -17.65
C SER A 83 -4.82 -1.34 -18.85
N LEU A 84 -4.32 -1.73 -20.01
CA LEU A 84 -4.64 -1.10 -21.29
C LEU A 84 -6.08 -1.38 -21.74
N ALA A 85 -6.63 -2.54 -21.35
CA ALA A 85 -7.97 -2.97 -21.74
C ALA A 85 -9.08 -2.26 -20.94
N THR A 86 -8.93 -2.16 -19.62
CA THR A 86 -9.97 -1.60 -18.73
C THR A 86 -9.65 -0.18 -18.25
N GLY A 87 -8.38 0.22 -18.30
CA GLY A 87 -7.91 1.46 -17.68
C GLY A 87 -7.83 1.39 -16.15
N GLU A 88 -8.12 0.24 -15.54
CA GLU A 88 -8.00 0.04 -14.09
C GLU A 88 -6.54 -0.02 -13.66
N MET A 89 -6.27 0.43 -12.44
CA MET A 89 -4.93 0.45 -11.87
C MET A 89 -4.81 -0.59 -10.77
N TYR A 90 -3.61 -1.16 -10.64
CA TYR A 90 -3.32 -2.21 -9.67
C TYR A 90 -1.99 -1.91 -8.98
N LEU A 91 -1.89 -2.33 -7.72
CA LEU A 91 -0.62 -2.34 -7.00
C LEU A 91 0.12 -3.63 -7.30
N TYR A 92 1.44 -3.56 -7.34
CA TYR A 92 2.30 -4.73 -7.31
C TYR A 92 3.42 -4.51 -6.30
N GLN A 93 3.82 -5.59 -5.62
CA GLN A 93 4.97 -5.52 -4.74
C GLN A 93 6.25 -5.58 -5.57
N VAL A 94 7.19 -4.71 -5.23
CA VAL A 94 8.54 -4.81 -5.75
C VAL A 94 9.35 -5.72 -4.83
N ASN A 95 10.04 -6.71 -5.41
CA ASN A 95 10.71 -7.77 -4.64
C ASN A 95 11.66 -7.16 -3.59
N THR A 96 11.46 -7.52 -2.33
CA THR A 96 12.29 -7.11 -1.19
C THR A 96 13.14 -8.26 -0.72
N THR A 97 14.37 -8.01 -0.30
CA THR A 97 15.26 -9.01 0.33
C THR A 97 14.83 -9.39 1.76
N SER A 98 13.53 -9.34 2.07
CA SER A 98 13.01 -9.60 3.42
C SER A 98 13.02 -11.10 3.73
N ASP A 99 13.25 -11.42 5.01
CA ASP A 99 13.14 -12.78 5.55
C ASP A 99 11.66 -13.23 5.70
N ASP A 100 10.70 -12.30 5.74
CA ASP A 100 9.24 -12.56 5.72
C ASP A 100 8.52 -11.66 4.70
N PRO A 101 8.74 -11.90 3.39
CA PRO A 101 8.23 -11.02 2.34
C PRO A 101 6.70 -10.98 2.29
N LEU A 102 6.02 -12.07 2.66
CA LEU A 102 4.56 -12.17 2.67
C LEU A 102 3.95 -11.42 3.87
N GLY A 103 4.56 -11.52 5.05
CA GLY A 103 4.14 -10.77 6.23
C GLY A 103 4.28 -9.26 6.03
N ASP A 104 5.40 -8.83 5.45
CA ASP A 104 5.70 -7.43 5.16
C ASP A 104 4.77 -6.87 4.06
N GLU A 105 4.50 -7.65 3.01
CA GLU A 105 3.53 -7.31 1.97
C GLU A 105 2.15 -7.04 2.58
N ALA A 106 1.65 -8.01 3.34
CA ALA A 106 0.33 -7.92 3.96
C ALA A 106 0.22 -6.69 4.87
N LEU A 107 1.29 -6.34 5.58
CA LEU A 107 1.30 -5.17 6.46
C LEU A 107 1.33 -3.85 5.70
N ARG A 108 2.15 -3.72 4.65
CA ARG A 108 2.16 -2.55 3.76
C ARG A 108 0.81 -2.35 3.07
N ILE A 109 0.17 -3.44 2.65
CA ILE A 109 -1.17 -3.41 2.07
C ILE A 109 -2.20 -2.95 3.11
N ALA A 110 -2.13 -3.45 4.33
CA ALA A 110 -3.01 -3.02 5.43
C ALA A 110 -2.83 -1.52 5.73
N MET A 111 -1.59 -1.03 5.73
CA MET A 111 -1.28 0.41 5.86
C MET A 111 -1.92 1.22 4.74
N TYR A 112 -1.70 0.81 3.47
CA TYR A 112 -2.26 1.48 2.30
C TYR A 112 -3.79 1.57 2.40
N TYR A 113 -4.45 0.44 2.64
CA TYR A 113 -5.91 0.37 2.69
C TYR A 113 -6.48 1.20 3.84
N GLN A 114 -5.88 1.14 5.02
CA GLN A 114 -6.36 1.91 6.18
C GLN A 114 -6.23 3.43 5.97
N ILE A 115 -5.21 3.88 5.23
CA ILE A 115 -5.03 5.29 4.89
C ILE A 115 -6.05 5.75 3.83
N MET A 116 -6.22 4.96 2.77
CA MET A 116 -7.17 5.27 1.68
C MET A 116 -8.63 5.19 2.13
N TYR A 117 -8.91 4.33 3.10
CA TYR A 117 -10.26 4.14 3.65
C TYR A 117 -10.26 4.33 5.16
N PRO A 118 -10.21 5.58 5.67
CA PRO A 118 -10.08 5.86 7.10
C PRO A 118 -11.16 5.24 7.98
N ASP A 119 -12.34 4.90 7.44
CA ASP A 119 -13.43 4.23 8.16
C ASP A 119 -13.27 2.70 8.25
N SER A 120 -12.27 2.09 7.60
CA SER A 120 -11.91 0.69 7.87
C SER A 120 -11.39 0.54 9.29
N ASP A 121 -11.45 -0.64 9.88
CA ASP A 121 -10.97 -0.87 11.25
C ASP A 121 -9.99 -2.04 11.27
N ASP A 122 -8.73 -1.77 10.92
CA ASP A 122 -7.66 -2.75 11.05
C ASP A 122 -7.11 -2.76 12.48
N ARG A 123 -7.67 -3.65 13.30
CA ARG A 123 -7.28 -3.83 14.71
C ARG A 123 -5.84 -4.31 14.88
N LYS A 124 -5.31 -5.07 13.92
CA LYS A 124 -3.93 -5.55 13.98
C LYS A 124 -2.99 -4.36 13.81
N LEU A 125 -3.29 -3.47 12.87
CA LEU A 125 -2.52 -2.26 12.63
C LEU A 125 -2.61 -1.27 13.80
N ASP A 126 -3.79 -1.07 14.40
CA ASP A 126 -3.94 -0.25 15.61
C ASP A 126 -3.08 -0.82 16.76
N TYR A 127 -3.17 -2.13 17.01
CA TYR A 127 -2.37 -2.79 18.04
C TYR A 127 -0.86 -2.64 17.81
N ILE A 128 -0.39 -2.78 16.57
CA ILE A 128 1.03 -2.58 16.24
C ILE A 128 1.43 -1.13 16.54
N LEU A 129 0.62 -0.14 16.14
CA LEU A 129 0.91 1.27 16.38
C LEU A 129 0.95 1.66 17.86
N GLU A 130 0.20 0.98 18.72
CA GLU A 130 0.21 1.18 20.18
C GLU A 130 1.36 0.47 20.88
N SER A 131 1.96 -0.54 20.25
CA SER A 131 3.10 -1.25 20.82
C SER A 131 4.36 -0.37 20.83
N ASN A 132 5.27 -0.63 21.80
CA ASN A 132 6.48 0.18 21.97
C ASN A 132 7.37 0.20 20.72
N ASP A 133 7.54 -0.95 20.05
CA ASP A 133 8.46 -1.11 18.92
C ASP A 133 7.73 -1.10 17.56
N GLY A 134 6.41 -1.21 17.55
CA GLY A 134 5.64 -1.36 16.32
C GLY A 134 5.77 -0.18 15.35
N PRO A 135 5.71 1.10 15.78
CA PRO A 135 5.96 2.22 14.87
C PRO A 135 7.34 2.18 14.22
N PHE A 136 8.37 1.72 14.94
CA PHE A 136 9.70 1.56 14.37
C PHE A 136 9.72 0.40 13.36
N TYR A 137 9.08 -0.72 13.68
CA TYR A 137 8.93 -1.82 12.73
C TYR A 137 8.19 -1.39 11.44
N LEU A 138 7.10 -0.64 11.56
CA LEU A 138 6.38 -0.08 10.41
C LEU A 138 7.25 0.90 9.60
N PHE A 139 8.13 1.66 10.26
CA PHE A 139 9.06 2.56 9.59
C PHE A 139 10.10 1.80 8.76
N LEU A 140 10.60 0.67 9.26
CA LEU A 140 11.52 -0.19 8.51
C LEU A 140 10.89 -0.79 7.24
N LEU A 141 9.56 -0.86 7.18
CA LEU A 141 8.86 -1.33 5.98
C LEU A 141 8.74 -0.25 4.90
N LEU A 142 8.97 1.01 5.22
CA LEU A 142 8.86 2.10 4.26
C LEU A 142 10.07 2.11 3.33
N CYS A 143 9.83 2.38 2.05
CA CYS A 143 10.88 2.50 1.05
C CYS A 143 11.47 3.93 1.00
N GLY A 144 11.24 4.74 2.03
CA GLY A 144 11.73 6.11 2.11
C GLY A 144 11.81 6.59 3.55
N PHE A 145 12.51 7.71 3.75
CA PHE A 145 12.64 8.35 5.07
C PHE A 145 11.41 9.17 5.48
N ASP A 146 10.32 9.09 4.72
CA ASP A 146 9.09 9.82 5.00
C ASP A 146 8.22 9.06 5.99
N ASP A 147 8.01 9.64 7.18
CA ASP A 147 7.15 9.07 8.22
C ASP A 147 5.65 9.32 7.99
N TYR A 148 5.28 9.97 6.87
CA TYR A 148 3.91 10.33 6.52
C TYR A 148 2.91 9.18 6.69
N PRO A 149 3.14 7.94 6.18
CA PRO A 149 2.17 6.85 6.35
C PRO A 149 1.88 6.54 7.82
N ILE A 150 2.93 6.53 8.67
CA ILE A 150 2.80 6.23 10.10
C ILE A 150 2.06 7.35 10.82
N ARG A 151 2.44 8.61 10.54
CA ARG A 151 1.75 9.78 11.10
C ARG A 151 0.27 9.78 10.71
N ARG A 152 -0.04 9.49 9.45
CA ARG A 152 -1.41 9.47 8.95
C ARG A 152 -2.24 8.37 9.62
N LEU A 153 -1.68 7.17 9.81
CA LEU A 153 -2.34 6.10 10.54
C LEU A 153 -2.65 6.48 11.99
N ARG A 154 -1.70 7.12 12.69
CA ARG A 154 -1.92 7.59 14.07
C ARG A 154 -3.08 8.59 14.14
N GLU A 155 -3.15 9.54 13.21
CA GLU A 155 -4.27 10.49 13.13
C GLU A 155 -5.61 9.78 12.94
N ILE A 156 -5.66 8.80 12.03
CA ILE A 156 -6.87 8.02 11.73
C ILE A 156 -7.36 7.26 12.98
N PHE A 157 -6.47 6.53 13.67
CA PHE A 157 -6.85 5.76 14.86
C PHE A 157 -7.17 6.66 16.06
N ALA A 158 -6.46 7.77 16.26
CA ALA A 158 -6.78 8.74 17.30
C ALA A 158 -8.16 9.38 17.08
N ALA A 159 -8.50 9.73 15.84
CA ALA A 159 -9.80 10.28 15.49
C ALA A 159 -10.95 9.29 15.77
N LYS A 160 -10.74 7.99 15.53
CA LYS A 160 -11.73 6.94 15.86
C LYS A 160 -11.96 6.81 17.36
N LYS A 161 -10.89 6.75 18.15
CA LYS A 161 -10.98 6.70 19.62
C LYS A 161 -11.68 7.93 20.20
N GLY A 162 -11.43 9.11 19.63
CA GLY A 162 -12.14 10.34 19.97
C GLY A 162 -13.64 10.32 19.61
N LYS A 163 -14.00 9.70 18.48
CA LYS A 163 -15.41 9.48 18.10
C LYS A 163 -16.10 8.50 19.04
N GLU A 164 -15.47 7.37 19.39
CA GLU A 164 -16.03 6.36 20.29
C GLU A 164 -16.28 6.90 21.70
N ASN A 165 -15.38 7.73 22.23
CA ASN A 165 -15.54 8.36 23.53
C ASN A 165 -16.71 9.36 23.59
N ASN A 166 -17.10 9.96 22.46
CA ASN A 166 -18.23 10.88 22.37
C ASN A 166 -19.59 10.17 22.23
N VAL A 167 -19.62 8.87 21.88
CA VAL A 167 -20.88 8.11 21.72
C VAL A 167 -21.45 7.63 23.06
N ILE A 168 -20.65 7.55 24.12
CA ILE A 168 -21.10 7.04 25.44
C ILE A 168 -21.94 8.07 26.24
N GLN A 169 -22.02 9.33 25.82
CA GLN A 169 -22.73 10.38 26.58
C GLN A 169 -24.22 10.58 26.24
N LEU A 170 -24.84 9.82 25.32
CA LEU A 170 -26.25 10.03 24.93
C LEU A 170 -27.25 8.99 25.45
N THR A 171 -26.86 8.07 26.31
CA THR A 171 -27.81 7.22 27.05
C THR A 171 -27.79 7.52 28.54
N THR A 172 -28.31 8.68 28.92
CA THR A 172 -28.89 8.84 30.27
C THR A 172 -30.33 9.33 30.19
N LYS A 173 -31.20 8.50 30.77
CA LYS A 173 -32.51 8.81 31.35
C LYS A 173 -33.58 9.38 30.40
N SER A 174 -34.46 8.50 29.94
CA SER A 174 -35.88 8.84 29.88
C SER A 174 -36.54 8.23 31.10
N ASP A 175 -37.02 9.11 31.98
CA ASP A 175 -37.83 8.80 33.14
C ASP A 175 -39.06 7.96 32.78
N ARG A 176 -39.37 6.97 33.62
CA ARG A 176 -40.72 6.62 34.09
C ARG A 176 -40.66 5.72 35.32
#